data_AF-A0A846T6K1-F1
#
_entry.id   AF-A0A846T6K1-F1
#
_cell.length_a   1.000
_cell.length_b   1.000
_cell.length_c   1.000
_cell.angle_alpha   90.00
_cell.angle_beta   90.00
_cell.angle_gamma   90.00
#
_symmetry.space_group_name_H-M   'P 1'
#
loop_
_entity.id
_entity.type
_entity.pdbx_description
1 polymer ?
#
loop_
_entity_poly.entity_id
_entity_poly.type
_entity_poly.pdbx_seq_one_letter_code
_entity_poly.pdbx_strand_id
1 'polypeptide(L)'
;MVNNNAVANTLQDVTGFSFPVIAGETYQFEYSIAYTAAATATGSRWTVSGPSASLLACQVTTPLTTTTSTFGNYAAYDQPTASNATSANVAGNLAFIVGIVRPSVDGNVIARFASKVAGSAITAKAGSLLKWVRTL
;
A
#
# COMPACT_ATOMS: atom_id res chain seq x y z
N MET A 1 12.68 -2.18 0.59
CA MET A 1 12.25 -3.56 0.84
C MET A 1 11.85 -4.23 -0.47
N VAL A 2 12.13 -5.53 -0.65
CA VAL A 2 11.83 -6.30 -1.87
C VAL A 2 10.75 -7.34 -1.60
N ASN A 3 9.74 -7.42 -2.48
CA ASN A 3 8.79 -8.53 -2.56
C ASN A 3 9.05 -9.29 -3.87
N ASN A 4 9.61 -10.48 -3.75
CA ASN A 4 9.92 -11.38 -4.87
C ASN A 4 9.48 -12.80 -4.52
N ASN A 5 8.18 -12.96 -4.25
CA ASN A 5 7.66 -14.23 -3.76
C ASN A 5 7.47 -15.23 -4.91
N ALA A 6 7.73 -16.51 -4.64
CA ALA A 6 7.43 -17.61 -5.56
C ALA A 6 5.92 -17.77 -5.80
N VAL A 7 5.09 -17.30 -4.86
CA VAL A 7 3.64 -17.24 -4.99
C VAL A 7 3.21 -15.78 -5.17
N ALA A 8 2.62 -15.50 -6.33
CA ALA A 8 2.08 -14.17 -6.65
C ALA A 8 1.08 -13.70 -5.59
N ASN A 9 1.03 -12.38 -5.38
CA ASN A 9 0.13 -11.69 -4.46
C ASN A 9 0.38 -11.92 -2.97
N THR A 10 1.45 -12.61 -2.58
CA THR A 10 1.81 -12.75 -1.18
C THR A 10 2.20 -11.39 -0.59
N LEU A 11 1.36 -10.88 0.31
CA LEU A 11 1.55 -9.57 0.95
C LEU A 11 2.73 -9.60 1.91
N GLN A 12 3.46 -8.50 1.91
CA GLN A 12 4.58 -8.23 2.80
C GLN A 12 4.49 -6.79 3.32
N ASP A 13 4.78 -6.62 4.60
CA ASP A 13 4.77 -5.32 5.28
C ASP A 13 5.93 -4.48 4.82
N VAL A 14 5.75 -3.18 4.56
CA VAL A 14 6.89 -2.26 4.40
C VAL A 14 7.44 -1.95 5.79
N THR A 15 8.34 -2.80 6.30
CA THR A 15 8.87 -2.71 7.68
C THR A 15 9.39 -1.31 8.00
N GLY A 16 8.99 -0.79 9.18
CA GLY A 16 9.35 0.54 9.65
C GLY A 16 8.51 1.68 9.06
N PHE A 17 7.56 1.37 8.16
CA PHE A 17 6.70 2.35 7.50
C PHE A 17 5.26 2.27 8.02
N SER A 18 5.13 2.58 9.31
CA SER A 18 3.89 2.47 10.08
C SER A 18 3.71 3.65 11.04
N PHE A 19 2.48 3.87 11.51
CA PHE A 19 2.17 4.84 12.56
C PHE A 19 1.28 4.21 13.65
N PRO A 20 1.46 4.63 14.92
CA PRO A 20 0.66 4.13 16.02
C PRO A 20 -0.75 4.74 16.00
N VAL A 21 -1.73 3.95 16.41
CA VAL A 21 -3.13 4.36 16.54
C VAL A 21 -3.69 3.87 17.88
N ILE A 22 -4.56 4.69 18.47
CA ILE A 22 -5.21 4.42 19.76
C ILE A 22 -6.70 4.14 19.52
N ALA A 23 -7.23 3.12 20.18
CA ALA A 23 -8.63 2.72 20.10
C ALA A 23 -9.57 3.91 20.34
N GLY A 24 -10.56 4.05 19.45
CA GLY A 24 -11.59 5.09 19.54
C GLY A 24 -11.23 6.42 18.91
N GLU A 25 -9.96 6.70 18.65
CA GLU A 25 -9.47 7.91 17.99
C GLU A 25 -9.56 7.83 16.47
N THR A 26 -9.71 8.96 15.78
CA THR A 26 -9.75 8.97 14.31
C THR A 26 -8.46 9.54 13.74
N TYR A 27 -7.95 8.94 12.67
CA TYR A 27 -6.73 9.37 12.00
C TYR A 27 -6.95 9.48 10.51
N GLN A 28 -6.44 10.54 9.90
CA GLN A 28 -6.20 10.62 8.46
C GLN A 28 -4.74 10.26 8.20
N PHE A 29 -4.48 9.51 7.13
CA PHE A 29 -3.14 9.09 6.75
C PHE A 29 -2.90 9.13 5.24
N GLU A 30 -1.62 9.27 4.88
CA GLU A 30 -1.10 9.25 3.52
C GLU A 30 0.22 8.47 3.47
N TYR A 31 0.31 7.52 2.55
CA TYR A 31 1.55 6.86 2.15
C TYR A 31 1.87 7.21 0.69
N SER A 32 3.02 7.85 0.46
CA SER A 32 3.61 8.06 -0.86
C SER A 32 4.83 7.16 -1.02
N ILE A 33 4.71 6.07 -1.78
CA ILE A 33 5.71 5.02 -1.85
C ILE A 33 6.36 4.96 -3.22
N ALA A 34 7.64 5.35 -3.29
CA ALA A 34 8.45 5.15 -4.48
C ALA A 34 8.80 3.66 -4.64
N TYR A 35 8.67 3.12 -5.85
CA TYR A 35 9.00 1.72 -6.10
C TYR A 35 9.62 1.45 -7.47
N THR A 36 10.35 0.33 -7.55
CA THR A 36 10.82 -0.26 -8.81
C THR A 36 10.11 -1.59 -9.05
N ALA A 37 9.87 -1.90 -10.32
CA ALA A 37 9.35 -3.17 -10.78
C ALA A 37 10.43 -3.87 -11.61
N ALA A 38 10.56 -5.19 -11.50
CA ALA A 38 11.57 -5.93 -12.26
C ALA A 38 11.36 -5.85 -13.79
N ALA A 39 10.11 -5.71 -14.23
CA ALA A 39 9.73 -5.43 -15.61
C ALA A 39 8.43 -4.61 -15.65
N THR A 40 8.13 -3.93 -16.75
CA THR A 40 6.84 -3.24 -16.94
C THR A 40 5.64 -4.19 -16.93
N ALA A 41 5.84 -5.44 -17.34
CA ALA A 41 4.84 -6.50 -17.19
C ALA A 41 4.67 -7.01 -15.74
N THR A 42 5.46 -6.49 -14.79
CA THR A 42 5.33 -6.85 -13.37
C THR A 42 4.35 -5.91 -12.70
N GLY A 43 3.15 -6.42 -12.44
CA GLY A 43 2.16 -5.74 -11.65
C GLY A 43 2.53 -5.60 -10.18
N SER A 44 1.99 -4.59 -9.53
CA SER A 44 2.17 -4.31 -8.12
C SER A 44 0.83 -4.37 -7.37
N ARG A 45 0.92 -4.59 -6.07
CA ARG A 45 -0.23 -4.51 -5.18
C ARG A 45 0.18 -3.72 -3.96
N TRP A 46 -0.67 -2.80 -3.55
CA TRP A 46 -0.46 -1.95 -2.39
C TRP A 46 -1.73 -1.93 -1.56
N THR A 47 -1.57 -1.97 -0.25
CA THR A 47 -2.68 -1.97 0.71
C THR A 47 -2.14 -1.53 2.08
N VAL A 48 -3.02 -1.52 3.08
CA VAL A 48 -2.67 -1.29 4.48
C VAL A 48 -3.15 -2.45 5.34
N SER A 49 -2.49 -2.64 6.47
CA SER A 49 -2.94 -3.49 7.56
C SER A 49 -2.84 -2.74 8.88
N GLY A 50 -3.55 -3.22 9.89
CA GLY A 50 -3.67 -2.55 11.18
C GLY A 50 -4.48 -3.36 12.19
N PRO A 51 -4.63 -2.84 13.42
CA PRO A 51 -5.52 -3.45 14.42
C PRO A 51 -6.98 -3.40 13.95
N SER A 52 -7.87 -4.16 14.61
CA SER A 52 -9.31 -4.07 14.36
C SER A 52 -9.79 -2.61 14.35
N ALA A 53 -10.67 -2.27 13.41
CA ALA A 53 -11.16 -0.92 13.22
C ALA A 53 -12.68 -0.88 13.07
N SER A 54 -13.29 0.15 13.66
CA SER A 54 -14.72 0.46 13.47
C SER A 54 -14.96 1.27 12.20
N LEU A 55 -13.92 1.94 11.69
CA LEU A 55 -13.91 2.60 10.40
C LEU A 55 -12.55 2.37 9.73
N LEU A 56 -12.58 1.93 8.48
CA LEU A 56 -11.49 2.11 7.54
C LEU A 56 -12.11 2.58 6.23
N ALA A 57 -11.58 3.65 5.68
CA ALA A 57 -11.89 4.10 4.32
C ALA A 57 -10.59 4.55 3.69
N CYS A 58 -10.11 3.83 2.68
CA CYS A 58 -8.87 4.19 2.01
C CYS A 58 -8.97 4.02 0.50
N GLN A 59 -8.18 4.82 -0.20
CA GLN A 59 -7.98 4.73 -1.64
C GLN A 59 -6.51 4.44 -1.89
N VAL A 60 -6.25 3.50 -2.80
CA VAL A 60 -4.91 3.21 -3.33
C VAL A 60 -4.89 3.58 -4.80
N THR A 61 -3.95 4.43 -5.20
CA THR A 61 -3.69 4.81 -6.60
C THR A 61 -2.32 4.30 -7.02
N THR A 62 -2.26 3.63 -8.17
CA THR A 62 -1.03 3.06 -8.72
C THR A 62 -0.92 3.30 -10.23
N PRO A 63 0.28 3.58 -10.75
CA PRO A 63 0.47 3.81 -12.19
C PRO A 63 0.42 2.48 -12.95
N LEU A 64 -0.38 2.43 -14.02
CA LEU A 64 -0.57 1.25 -14.88
C LEU A 64 0.27 1.36 -16.14
N THR A 65 0.25 2.54 -16.78
CA THR A 65 1.11 2.94 -17.90
C THR A 65 1.71 4.32 -17.60
N THR A 66 2.58 4.82 -18.47
CA THR A 66 3.15 6.17 -18.32
C THR A 66 2.11 7.30 -18.33
N THR A 67 0.89 7.02 -18.82
CA THR A 67 -0.20 8.01 -18.96
C THR A 67 -1.47 7.62 -18.20
N THR A 68 -1.51 6.45 -17.56
CA THR A 68 -2.72 5.95 -16.90
C THR A 68 -2.40 5.41 -15.51
N SER A 69 -3.34 5.63 -14.59
CA SER A 69 -3.32 5.07 -13.23
C SER A 69 -4.61 4.32 -12.97
N THR A 70 -4.54 3.32 -12.10
CA THR A 70 -5.71 2.66 -11.54
C THR A 70 -5.86 3.04 -10.08
N PHE A 71 -7.10 3.07 -9.59
CA PHE A 71 -7.40 3.28 -8.19
C PHE A 71 -8.37 2.21 -7.66
N GLY A 72 -8.27 1.92 -6.38
CA GLY A 72 -9.20 1.05 -5.65
C GLY A 72 -9.59 1.68 -4.33
N ASN A 73 -10.87 1.59 -3.97
CA ASN A 73 -11.42 2.06 -2.70
C ASN A 73 -11.68 0.85 -1.81
N TYR A 74 -11.26 0.91 -0.54
CA TYR A 74 -11.33 -0.20 0.39
C TYR A 74 -11.88 0.24 1.74
N ALA A 75 -12.73 -0.63 2.30
CA ALA A 75 -13.32 -0.47 3.63
C ALA A 75 -12.80 -1.52 4.65
N ALA A 76 -11.79 -2.30 4.27
CA ALA A 76 -11.16 -3.32 5.12
C ALA A 76 -9.66 -3.44 4.83
N TYR A 77 -8.91 -3.93 5.81
CA TYR A 77 -7.47 -4.18 5.67
C TYR A 77 -7.18 -5.35 4.74
N ASP A 78 -5.96 -5.36 4.20
CA ASP A 78 -5.42 -6.44 3.40
C ASP A 78 -6.27 -6.81 2.16
N GLN A 79 -7.21 -5.94 1.77
CA GLN A 79 -8.13 -6.19 0.66
C GLN A 79 -7.36 -6.27 -0.66
N PRO A 80 -7.55 -7.34 -1.44
CA PRO A 80 -7.25 -7.38 -2.87
C PRO A 80 -8.55 -7.34 -3.65
N THR A 81 -8.64 -6.51 -4.68
CA THR A 81 -9.39 -6.97 -5.86
C THR A 81 -8.82 -6.41 -7.15
N ALA A 82 -8.53 -5.10 -7.20
CA ALA A 82 -7.77 -4.53 -8.31
C ALA A 82 -6.31 -4.34 -7.89
N SER A 83 -5.40 -4.97 -8.61
CA SER A 83 -3.98 -4.60 -8.58
C SER A 83 -3.54 -4.43 -10.02
N ASN A 84 -2.60 -3.52 -10.28
CA ASN A 84 -2.21 -3.21 -11.65
C ASN A 84 -1.56 -4.46 -12.27
N ALA A 85 -1.99 -4.85 -13.47
CA ALA A 85 -1.38 -5.97 -14.19
C ALA A 85 0.05 -5.64 -14.65
N THR A 86 0.34 -4.35 -14.79
CA THR A 86 1.60 -3.79 -15.27
C THR A 86 2.07 -2.66 -14.34
N SER A 87 3.35 -2.34 -14.40
CA SER A 87 3.92 -1.10 -13.86
C SER A 87 4.25 -0.16 -15.01
N ALA A 88 4.04 1.14 -14.80
CA ALA A 88 4.32 2.15 -15.81
C ALA A 88 5.79 2.18 -16.23
N ASN A 89 6.70 2.01 -15.27
CA ASN A 89 8.15 2.03 -15.47
C ASN A 89 8.82 0.87 -14.73
N VAL A 90 10.07 0.55 -15.08
CA VAL A 90 10.95 -0.31 -14.27
C VAL A 90 11.38 0.43 -13.00
N ALA A 91 11.64 1.73 -13.10
CA ALA A 91 11.99 2.59 -11.96
C ALA A 91 11.23 3.92 -12.00
N GLY A 92 11.07 4.56 -10.84
CA GLY A 92 10.37 5.83 -10.74
C GLY A 92 8.85 5.71 -10.75
N ASN A 93 8.30 4.60 -10.26
CA ASN A 93 6.87 4.50 -10.02
C ASN A 93 6.52 5.05 -8.62
N LEU A 94 5.32 5.56 -8.47
CA LEU A 94 4.80 6.07 -7.20
C LEU A 94 3.44 5.44 -6.89
N ALA A 95 3.36 4.68 -5.81
CA ALA A 95 2.08 4.24 -5.25
C ALA A 95 1.62 5.22 -4.18
N PHE A 96 0.34 5.57 -4.20
CA PHE A 96 -0.25 6.52 -3.25
C PHE A 96 -1.40 5.85 -2.50
N ILE A 97 -1.38 5.89 -1.18
CA ILE A 97 -2.45 5.38 -0.33
C ILE A 97 -2.92 6.51 0.57
N VAL A 98 -4.20 6.86 0.52
CA VAL A 98 -4.79 7.86 1.40
C VAL A 98 -5.99 7.26 2.11
N GLY A 99 -6.20 7.59 3.37
CA GLY A 99 -7.38 7.08 4.06
C GLY A 99 -7.66 7.72 5.41
N ILE A 100 -8.77 7.26 5.98
CA ILE A 100 -9.23 7.54 7.33
C ILE A 100 -9.41 6.20 8.05
N VAL A 101 -8.97 6.14 9.30
CA VAL A 101 -9.11 4.97 10.17
C VAL A 101 -9.59 5.39 11.56
N ARG A 102 -10.49 4.59 12.13
CA ARG A 102 -10.83 4.63 13.55
C ARG A 102 -10.63 3.22 14.13
N PRO A 103 -9.49 2.92 14.77
CA PRO A 103 -9.27 1.60 15.36
C PRO A 103 -10.22 1.36 16.54
N SER A 104 -10.55 0.09 16.78
CA SER A 104 -11.21 -0.39 18.00
C SER A 104 -10.23 -1.04 18.97
N VAL A 105 -8.96 -1.21 18.57
CA VAL A 105 -7.86 -1.75 19.38
C VAL A 105 -6.60 -0.95 19.10
N ASP A 106 -5.78 -0.70 20.11
CA ASP A 106 -4.47 -0.05 19.92
C ASP A 106 -3.57 -0.88 19.00
N GLY A 107 -2.72 -0.21 18.23
CA GLY A 107 -1.77 -0.90 17.36
C GLY A 107 -1.09 0.03 16.39
N ASN A 108 -0.59 -0.54 15.30
CA ASN A 108 0.06 0.20 14.23
C ASN A 108 -0.66 -0.02 12.91
N VAL A 109 -0.87 1.04 12.15
CA VAL A 109 -1.26 0.94 10.74
C VAL A 109 0.00 0.95 9.90
N ILE A 110 0.13 -0.02 8.99
CA ILE A 110 1.32 -0.26 8.17
C ILE A 110 0.96 -0.43 6.70
N ALA A 111 1.76 0.13 5.80
CA ALA A 111 1.64 -0.14 4.38
C ALA A 111 2.16 -1.55 4.06
N ARG A 112 1.47 -2.25 3.15
CA ARG A 112 1.87 -3.57 2.65
C ARG A 112 1.84 -3.61 1.14
N PHE A 113 2.61 -4.53 0.58
CA PHE A 113 2.72 -4.67 -0.86
C PHE A 113 2.99 -6.11 -1.31
N ALA A 114 2.73 -6.39 -2.58
CA ALA A 114 3.06 -7.65 -3.22
C ALA A 114 3.37 -7.46 -4.70
N SER A 115 4.14 -8.40 -5.27
CA SER A 115 4.23 -8.59 -6.71
C SER A 115 3.05 -9.42 -7.25
N LYS A 116 2.59 -9.09 -8.45
CA LYS A 116 1.59 -9.86 -9.20
C LYS A 116 2.14 -11.06 -9.94
N VAL A 117 3.45 -11.10 -10.15
CA VAL A 117 4.10 -12.11 -10.98
C VAL A 117 5.04 -12.90 -10.07
N ALA A 118 4.82 -14.22 -10.02
CA ALA A 118 5.66 -15.14 -9.27
C ALA A 118 7.13 -14.98 -9.73
N GLY A 119 8.04 -14.80 -8.77
CA GLY A 119 9.46 -14.63 -9.05
C GLY A 119 9.85 -13.33 -9.78
N SER A 120 8.95 -12.35 -9.88
CA SER A 120 9.26 -11.02 -10.40
C SER A 120 9.14 -9.96 -9.31
N ALA A 121 10.20 -9.20 -9.08
CA ALA A 121 10.28 -8.34 -7.91
C ALA A 121 9.51 -7.02 -8.05
N ILE A 122 8.80 -6.63 -7.00
CA ILE A 122 8.47 -5.23 -6.68
C ILE A 122 9.35 -4.80 -5.52
N THR A 123 9.91 -3.59 -5.56
CA THR A 123 10.79 -3.08 -4.50
C THR A 123 10.36 -1.69 -4.05
N ALA A 124 9.84 -1.57 -2.82
CA ALA A 124 9.62 -0.30 -2.15
C ALA A 124 10.97 0.36 -1.80
N LYS A 125 11.12 1.66 -2.11
CA LYS A 125 12.37 2.40 -1.97
C LYS A 125 12.36 3.36 -0.78
N ALA A 126 13.56 3.63 -0.27
CA ALA A 126 13.79 4.70 0.70
C ALA A 126 13.48 6.07 0.07
N GLY A 127 13.19 7.07 0.91
CA GLY A 127 12.69 8.39 0.46
C GLY A 127 11.18 8.45 0.24
N SER A 128 10.47 7.34 0.49
CA SER A 128 9.00 7.31 0.59
C SER A 128 8.52 8.09 1.83
N LEU A 129 7.30 8.64 1.76
CA LEU A 129 6.75 9.54 2.79
C LEU A 129 5.49 8.96 3.43
N LEU A 130 5.45 8.97 4.77
CA LEU A 130 4.27 8.69 5.57
C LEU A 130 3.87 9.96 6.32
N LYS A 131 2.63 10.41 6.12
CA LYS A 131 1.99 11.46 6.90
C LYS A 131 0.75 10.92 7.59
N TRP A 132 0.52 11.36 8.81
CA TRP A 132 -0.72 11.07 9.53
C TRP A 132 -1.03 12.19 10.51
N VAL A 133 -2.31 12.34 10.81
CA VAL A 133 -2.80 13.31 11.79
C VAL A 133 -4.03 12.73 12.48
N ARG A 134 -4.16 12.97 13.78
CA ARG A 134 -5.41 12.70 14.51
C ARG A 134 -6.45 13.75 14.12
N THR A 135 -7.67 13.31 13.85
CA THR A 135 -8.81 14.17 13.49
C THR A 135 -9.92 14.09 14.54
N LEU A 136 -10.72 15.15 14.64
CA LEU A 136 -11.86 15.26 15.56
C LEU A 136 -13.12 14.59 14.99
#